data_AF-A0AAU9V4I3-F1
#
_entry.id   AF-A0AAU9V4I3-F1
#
_cell.length_a   1.000
_cell.length_b   1.000
_cell.length_c   1.000
_cell.angle_alpha   90.00
_cell.angle_beta   90.00
_cell.angle_gamma   90.00
#
_symmetry.space_group_name_H-M   'P 1'
#
loop_
_entity.id
_entity.type
_entity.pdbx_description
1 polymer ?
#
loop_
_entity_poly.entity_id
_entity_poly.type
_entity_poly.pdbx_seq_one_letter_code
_entity_poly.pdbx_strand_id
1 'polypeptide(L)'
;MDSNVVECGSCGSCGSSARGALRDVQRAHRERVQLVERIGGANKMQMKVEVLQSWVNDLVAQNTLLVSTVEELETELTSRLLEKRRHAEIEIELRAEAEVLRRRLARKDSDLRGLLEVLRRLREFDFYAIDGIHFNEVTESDIFGSSLWQKSKLEQGDIKSANITQKSKKERNYYKL
;
A
#
# COMPACT_ATOMS: atom_id res chain seq x y z
N MET A 1 -17.21 17.42 -12.10
CA MET A 1 -17.58 16.00 -11.93
C MET A 1 -17.70 15.80 -10.43
N ASP A 2 -18.90 16.02 -9.94
CA ASP A 2 -19.16 16.14 -8.51
C ASP A 2 -19.20 14.76 -7.88
N SER A 3 -18.22 14.50 -7.01
CA SER A 3 -18.22 13.34 -6.12
C SER A 3 -19.37 13.49 -5.13
N ASN A 4 -20.49 12.84 -5.42
CA ASN A 4 -21.51 12.53 -4.42
C ASN A 4 -20.91 11.53 -3.41
N VAL A 5 -20.18 12.06 -2.44
CA VAL A 5 -19.98 11.39 -1.15
C VAL A 5 -21.35 11.40 -0.49
N VAL A 6 -22.02 10.25 -0.49
CA VAL A 6 -23.17 10.03 0.39
C VAL A 6 -22.61 9.97 1.80
N GLU A 7 -22.44 11.14 2.42
CA GLU A 7 -22.31 11.26 3.85
C GLU A 7 -23.58 10.67 4.46
N CYS A 8 -23.43 9.49 5.06
CA CYS A 8 -24.44 8.97 5.98
C CYS A 8 -24.42 9.86 7.22
N GLY A 9 -25.07 11.02 7.11
CA GLY A 9 -25.28 11.96 8.19
C GLY A 9 -26.04 11.25 9.30
N SER A 10 -25.34 11.03 10.42
CA SER A 10 -25.89 10.64 11.73
C SER A 10 -27.11 9.72 11.65
N CYS A 11 -26.89 8.51 11.13
CA CYS A 11 -27.84 7.43 11.38
C CYS A 11 -27.73 7.02 12.86
N GLY A 12 -28.47 7.69 13.75
CA GLY A 12 -28.66 7.29 15.15
C GLY A 12 -29.39 5.95 15.35
N SER A 13 -29.49 5.14 14.29
CA SER A 13 -30.26 3.90 14.18
C SER A 13 -29.53 2.83 13.35
N CYS A 14 -28.24 2.97 13.06
CA CYS A 14 -27.48 1.90 12.40
C CYS A 14 -26.93 0.92 13.44
N GLY A 15 -27.83 0.06 13.94
CA GLY A 15 -27.47 -1.14 14.70
C GLY A 15 -26.93 -0.87 16.10
N SER A 16 -27.29 -1.74 17.03
CA SER A 16 -26.70 -1.78 18.36
C SER A 16 -25.17 -1.71 18.23
N SER A 17 -24.54 -0.70 18.84
CA SER A 17 -23.07 -0.65 18.98
C SER A 17 -22.57 -2.04 19.42
N ALA A 18 -21.40 -2.49 18.95
CA ALA A 18 -20.83 -3.78 19.38
C ALA A 18 -20.81 -3.93 20.92
N ARG A 19 -20.60 -2.80 21.63
CA ARG A 19 -20.69 -2.73 23.10
C ARG A 19 -22.11 -2.92 23.63
N GLY A 20 -23.12 -2.46 22.90
CA GLY A 20 -24.54 -2.73 23.16
C GLY A 20 -24.87 -4.21 23.02
N ALA A 21 -24.50 -4.83 21.89
CA ALA A 21 -24.72 -6.26 21.65
C ALA A 21 -24.04 -7.14 22.72
N LEU A 22 -22.81 -6.82 23.14
CA LEU A 22 -22.12 -7.53 24.23
C LEU A 22 -22.84 -7.40 25.57
N ARG A 23 -23.40 -6.22 25.89
CA ARG A 23 -24.20 -6.03 27.10
C ARG A 23 -25.48 -6.87 27.06
N ASP A 24 -26.10 -7.01 25.89
CA ASP A 24 -27.32 -7.79 25.73
C ASP A 24 -27.04 -9.29 25.87
N VAL A 25 -25.94 -9.79 25.29
CA VAL A 25 -25.48 -11.18 25.48
C VAL A 25 -25.15 -11.45 26.96
N GLN A 26 -24.41 -10.55 27.61
CA GLN A 26 -24.10 -10.68 29.04
C GLN A 26 -25.37 -10.70 29.90
N ARG A 27 -26.37 -9.88 29.56
CA ARG A 27 -27.66 -9.86 30.24
C ARG A 27 -28.39 -11.18 30.07
N ALA A 28 -28.47 -11.71 28.85
CA ALA A 28 -29.16 -12.96 28.56
C ALA A 28 -28.58 -14.15 29.35
N HIS A 29 -27.25 -14.27 29.46
CA HIS A 29 -26.63 -15.32 30.29
C HIS A 29 -26.93 -15.11 31.78
N ARG A 30 -26.89 -13.86 32.28
CA ARG A 30 -27.24 -13.56 33.68
C ARG A 30 -28.69 -13.95 33.99
N GLU A 31 -29.62 -13.63 33.09
CA GLU A 31 -31.03 -13.99 33.21
C GLU A 31 -31.23 -15.52 33.18
N ARG A 32 -30.50 -16.24 32.31
CA ARG A 32 -30.50 -17.72 32.30
C ARG A 32 -30.02 -18.31 33.61
N VAL A 33 -28.94 -17.79 34.20
CA VAL A 33 -28.47 -18.25 35.52
C VAL A 33 -29.50 -17.95 36.61
N GLN A 34 -30.13 -16.78 36.59
CA GLN A 34 -31.21 -16.42 37.54
C GLN A 34 -32.49 -17.27 37.34
N LEU A 35 -32.75 -17.76 36.14
CA LEU A 35 -33.82 -18.69 35.89
C LEU A 35 -33.49 -20.05 36.54
N VAL A 36 -32.29 -20.58 36.30
CA VAL A 36 -31.80 -21.82 36.93
C VAL A 36 -31.82 -21.72 38.46
N GLU A 37 -31.52 -20.55 39.02
CA GLU A 37 -31.63 -20.29 40.46
C GLU A 37 -33.02 -20.58 41.02
N ARG A 38 -34.06 -20.25 40.26
CA ARG A 38 -35.47 -20.35 40.65
C ARG A 38 -36.05 -21.74 40.42
N ILE A 39 -35.69 -22.41 39.32
CA ILE A 39 -36.34 -23.66 38.89
C ILE A 39 -35.47 -24.92 39.04
N GLY A 40 -34.17 -24.78 39.37
CA GLY A 40 -33.19 -25.85 39.18
C GLY A 40 -33.30 -27.08 40.10
N GLY A 41 -34.02 -27.00 41.23
CA GLY A 41 -34.19 -28.12 42.16
C GLY A 41 -32.87 -28.85 42.51
N ALA A 42 -32.88 -30.18 42.43
CA ALA A 42 -31.69 -31.02 42.67
C ALA A 42 -30.61 -30.89 41.58
N ASN A 43 -30.98 -30.52 40.34
CA ASN A 43 -30.08 -30.43 39.20
C ASN A 43 -29.50 -29.02 38.99
N LYS A 44 -29.77 -28.09 39.92
CA LYS A 44 -29.42 -26.67 39.81
C LYS A 44 -27.94 -26.44 39.48
N MET A 45 -27.04 -27.20 40.10
CA MET A 45 -25.61 -27.03 39.85
C MET A 45 -25.20 -27.51 38.45
N GLN A 46 -25.75 -28.64 38.00
CA GLN A 46 -25.53 -29.16 36.65
C GLN A 46 -26.01 -28.17 35.59
N MET A 47 -27.24 -27.66 35.73
CA MET A 47 -27.79 -26.67 34.80
C MET A 47 -26.98 -25.35 34.77
N LYS A 48 -26.43 -24.92 35.91
CA LYS A 48 -25.54 -23.75 35.95
C LYS A 48 -24.24 -23.99 35.19
N VAL A 49 -23.64 -25.16 35.36
CA VAL A 49 -22.41 -25.54 34.65
C VAL A 49 -22.67 -25.52 33.14
N GLU A 50 -23.81 -26.03 32.69
CA GLU A 50 -24.20 -25.98 31.26
C GLU A 50 -24.34 -24.55 30.73
N VAL A 51 -24.98 -23.65 31.49
CA VAL A 51 -25.11 -22.24 31.10
C VAL A 51 -23.74 -21.55 31.04
N LEU A 52 -22.85 -21.82 32.01
CA LEU A 52 -21.51 -21.26 32.04
C LEU A 52 -20.62 -21.83 30.93
N GLN A 53 -20.72 -23.13 30.64
CA GLN A 53 -20.02 -23.75 29.51
C GLN A 53 -20.46 -23.15 28.17
N SER A 54 -21.78 -22.96 27.98
CA SER A 54 -22.31 -22.24 26.82
C SER A 54 -21.74 -20.83 26.71
N TRP A 55 -21.70 -20.08 27.82
CA TRP A 55 -21.15 -18.73 27.81
C TRP A 55 -19.64 -18.71 27.50
N VAL A 56 -18.87 -19.65 28.05
CA VAL A 56 -17.44 -19.79 27.75
C VAL A 56 -17.22 -20.10 26.26
N ASN A 57 -18.02 -20.99 25.67
CA ASN A 57 -17.92 -21.31 24.25
C ASN A 57 -18.22 -20.09 23.37
N ASP A 58 -19.24 -19.31 23.71
CA ASP A 58 -19.59 -18.08 22.98
C ASP A 58 -18.47 -17.03 23.09
N LEU A 59 -17.83 -16.89 24.27
CA LEU A 59 -16.68 -16.02 24.47
C LEU A 59 -15.46 -16.46 23.66
N VAL A 60 -15.21 -17.77 23.58
CA VAL A 60 -14.13 -18.32 22.74
C VAL A 60 -14.39 -18.00 21.27
N ALA A 61 -15.62 -18.21 20.79
CA ALA A 61 -15.98 -17.90 19.41
C ALA A 61 -15.81 -16.41 19.08
N GLN A 62 -16.23 -15.51 19.98
CA GLN A 62 -16.04 -14.07 19.81
C GLN A 62 -14.57 -13.66 19.80
N ASN A 63 -13.74 -14.23 20.68
CA ASN A 63 -12.31 -13.95 20.70
C ASN A 63 -11.63 -14.43 19.43
N THR A 64 -11.99 -15.62 18.91
CA THR A 64 -11.48 -16.12 17.63
C THR A 64 -11.85 -15.17 16.48
N LEU A 65 -13.09 -14.67 16.45
CA LEU A 65 -13.51 -13.69 15.45
C LEU A 65 -12.70 -12.38 15.58
N LEU A 66 -12.53 -11.86 16.80
CA LEU A 66 -11.78 -10.63 17.04
C LEU A 66 -10.33 -10.78 16.58
N VAL A 67 -9.68 -11.90 16.88
CA VAL A 67 -8.32 -12.19 16.40
C VAL A 67 -8.27 -12.17 14.87
N SER A 68 -9.17 -12.92 14.19
CA SER A 68 -9.24 -12.92 12.72
C SER A 68 -9.44 -11.52 12.15
N THR A 69 -10.35 -10.72 12.73
CA THR A 69 -10.60 -9.35 12.24
C THR A 69 -9.41 -8.43 12.47
N VAL A 70 -8.65 -8.60 13.56
CA VAL A 70 -7.44 -7.81 13.81
C VAL A 70 -6.36 -8.20 12.82
N GLU A 71 -6.14 -9.49 12.56
CA GLU A 71 -5.20 -9.97 11.56
C GLU A 71 -5.55 -9.44 10.15
N GLU A 72 -6.83 -9.46 9.79
CA GLU A 72 -7.33 -8.88 8.53
C GLU A 72 -7.07 -7.36 8.44
N LEU A 73 -7.29 -6.61 9.52
CA LEU A 73 -7.02 -5.18 9.55
C LEU A 73 -5.52 -4.86 9.51
N GLU A 74 -4.69 -5.66 10.19
CA GLU A 74 -3.23 -5.51 10.17
C GLU A 74 -2.66 -5.79 8.78
N THR A 75 -3.13 -6.84 8.13
CA THR A 75 -2.72 -7.18 6.76
C THR A 75 -3.16 -6.12 5.76
N GLU A 76 -4.40 -5.63 5.86
CA GLU A 76 -4.92 -4.54 5.02
C GLU A 76 -4.14 -3.24 5.24
N LEU A 77 -3.87 -2.86 6.49
CA LEU A 77 -3.10 -1.64 6.80
C LEU A 77 -1.67 -1.75 6.26
N THR A 78 -1.04 -2.92 6.42
CA THR A 78 0.30 -3.18 5.91
C THR A 78 0.34 -3.09 4.38
N SER A 79 -0.65 -3.68 3.69
CA SER A 79 -0.79 -3.60 2.24
C SER A 79 -0.93 -2.14 1.77
N ARG A 80 -1.84 -1.37 2.38
CA ARG A 80 -2.03 0.04 2.04
C ARG A 80 -0.79 0.90 2.27
N LEU A 81 -0.01 0.63 3.32
CA LEU A 81 1.25 1.34 3.57
C LEU A 81 2.30 1.04 2.49
N LEU A 82 2.42 -0.22 2.07
CA LEU A 82 3.33 -0.60 0.99
C LEU A 82 2.91 0.05 -0.33
N GLU A 83 1.62 0.07 -0.64
CA GLU A 83 1.11 0.77 -1.81
C GLU A 83 1.42 2.26 -1.74
N LYS A 84 1.10 2.95 -0.63
CA LYS A 84 1.42 4.38 -0.46
C LYS A 84 2.91 4.68 -0.69
N ARG A 85 3.79 3.80 -0.20
CA ARG A 85 5.23 3.94 -0.43
C ARG A 85 5.57 3.83 -1.92
N ARG A 86 5.02 2.84 -2.64
CA ARG A 86 5.22 2.70 -4.10
C ARG A 86 4.71 3.92 -4.86
N HIS A 87 3.54 4.43 -4.51
CA HIS A 87 2.99 5.64 -5.13
C HIS A 87 3.90 6.85 -4.90
N ALA A 88 4.45 7.02 -3.69
CA ALA A 88 5.39 8.09 -3.40
C ALA A 88 6.70 7.95 -4.20
N GLU A 89 7.22 6.73 -4.35
CA GLU A 89 8.41 6.45 -5.17
C GLU A 89 8.16 6.81 -6.65
N ILE A 90 7.02 6.38 -7.21
CA ILE A 90 6.61 6.72 -8.58
C ILE A 90 6.43 8.24 -8.74
N GLU A 91 5.82 8.91 -7.75
CA GLU A 91 5.61 10.35 -7.80
C GLU A 91 6.94 11.12 -7.83
N ILE A 92 7.93 10.69 -7.05
CA ILE A 92 9.28 11.27 -7.08
C ILE A 92 9.92 11.08 -8.46
N GLU A 93 9.83 9.88 -9.03
CA GLU A 93 10.39 9.57 -10.36
C GLU A 93 9.74 10.44 -11.45
N LEU A 94 8.40 10.53 -11.46
CA LEU A 94 7.66 11.36 -12.41
C LEU A 94 7.97 12.85 -12.25
N ARG A 95 8.16 13.35 -11.02
CA ARG A 95 8.57 14.75 -10.79
C ARG A 95 9.96 15.01 -11.36
N ALA A 96 10.91 14.11 -11.13
CA ALA A 96 12.27 14.24 -11.66
C ALA A 96 12.26 14.21 -13.20
N GLU A 97 11.50 13.31 -13.81
CA GLU A 97 11.34 13.25 -15.27
C GLU A 97 10.70 14.53 -15.81
N ALA A 98 9.64 15.02 -15.19
CA ALA A 98 8.98 16.27 -15.58
C ALA A 98 9.94 17.47 -15.52
N GLU A 99 10.81 17.56 -14.51
CA GLU A 99 11.83 18.60 -14.42
C GLU A 99 12.87 18.51 -15.54
N VAL A 100 13.31 17.30 -15.88
CA VAL A 100 14.23 17.07 -17.01
C VAL A 100 13.59 17.51 -18.32
N LEU A 101 12.34 17.11 -18.55
CA LEU A 101 11.59 17.49 -19.76
C LEU A 101 11.38 19.00 -19.84
N ARG A 102 11.03 19.67 -18.72
CA ARG A 102 10.92 21.13 -18.68
C ARG A 102 12.23 21.83 -19.02
N ARG A 103 13.35 21.35 -18.49
CA ARG A 103 14.68 21.88 -18.83
C ARG A 103 14.99 21.70 -20.32
N ARG A 104 14.69 20.53 -20.88
CA ARG A 104 14.90 20.26 -22.31
C ARG A 104 14.05 21.16 -23.19
N LEU A 105 12.78 21.36 -22.84
CA LEU A 105 11.88 22.28 -23.53
C LEU A 105 12.42 23.71 -23.49
N ALA A 106 12.83 24.20 -22.31
CA ALA A 106 13.38 25.54 -22.16
C ALA A 106 14.63 25.80 -23.02
N ARG A 107 15.53 24.80 -23.13
CA ARG A 107 16.69 24.86 -24.05
C ARG A 107 16.25 25.02 -25.49
N LYS A 108 15.32 24.17 -25.95
CA LYS A 108 14.79 24.20 -27.32
C LYS A 108 14.07 25.51 -27.62
N ASP A 109 13.28 26.02 -26.69
CA ASP A 109 12.60 27.30 -26.84
C ASP A 109 13.60 28.46 -26.94
N SER A 110 14.71 28.40 -26.21
CA SER A 110 15.80 29.37 -26.32
C SER A 110 16.46 29.32 -27.69
N ASP A 111 16.76 28.12 -28.19
CA ASP A 111 17.35 27.93 -29.52
C ASP A 111 16.40 28.42 -30.62
N LEU A 112 15.10 28.13 -30.51
CA LEU A 112 14.09 28.61 -31.45
C LEU A 112 14.02 30.14 -31.47
N ARG A 113 14.05 30.80 -30.31
CA ARG A 113 14.13 32.27 -30.23
C ARG A 113 15.42 32.80 -30.87
N GLY A 114 16.54 32.13 -30.64
CA GLY A 114 17.81 32.47 -31.29
C GLY A 114 17.74 32.37 -32.81
N LEU A 115 17.17 31.29 -33.36
CA LEU A 115 16.99 31.12 -34.80
C LEU A 115 16.06 32.18 -35.40
N LEU A 116 14.94 32.48 -34.73
CA LEU A 116 14.02 33.54 -35.16
C LEU A 116 14.71 34.90 -35.20
N GLU A 117 15.60 35.19 -34.24
CA GLU A 117 16.38 36.41 -34.22
C GLU A 117 17.42 36.46 -35.36
N VAL A 118 18.09 35.35 -35.68
CA VAL A 118 18.97 35.25 -36.87
C VAL A 118 18.18 35.54 -38.15
N LEU A 119 17.00 34.92 -38.31
CA LEU A 119 16.14 35.14 -39.49
C LEU A 119 15.66 36.59 -39.57
N ARG A 120 15.31 37.20 -38.44
CA ARG A 120 14.94 38.62 -38.37
C ARG A 120 16.08 39.51 -38.85
N ARG A 121 17.32 39.27 -38.37
CA ARG A 121 18.52 40.03 -38.77
C ARG A 121 18.85 39.88 -40.24
N LEU A 122 18.79 38.66 -40.76
CA LEU A 122 18.96 38.38 -42.19
C LEU A 122 17.98 39.18 -43.04
N ARG A 123 16.71 39.19 -42.68
CA ARG A 123 15.67 39.93 -43.41
C ARG A 123 15.88 41.45 -43.36
N GLU A 124 16.31 41.99 -42.21
CA GLU A 124 16.35 43.43 -41.96
C GLU A 124 17.68 44.09 -42.32
N PHE A 125 18.78 43.36 -42.21
CA PHE A 125 20.13 43.90 -42.38
C PHE A 125 21.00 43.11 -43.37
N ASP A 126 20.47 42.04 -43.97
CA ASP A 126 21.14 41.23 -45.01
C ASP A 126 22.47 40.57 -44.56
N PHE A 127 22.64 40.34 -43.25
CA PHE A 127 23.78 39.59 -42.68
C PHE A 127 23.35 38.61 -41.58
N TYR A 128 24.11 37.52 -41.40
CA TYR A 128 23.78 36.36 -40.56
C TYR A 128 24.48 36.34 -39.19
N ALA A 129 24.80 37.50 -38.61
CA ALA A 129 25.60 37.55 -37.38
C ALA A 129 24.90 36.88 -36.19
N ILE A 130 25.59 35.92 -35.59
CA ILE A 130 25.13 35.14 -34.43
C ILE A 130 25.55 35.83 -33.11
N ASP A 131 26.17 37.00 -33.19
CA ASP A 131 26.67 37.73 -32.02
C ASP A 131 25.53 37.99 -31.01
N GLY A 132 25.76 37.54 -29.77
CA GLY A 132 24.80 37.63 -28.67
C GLY A 132 23.72 36.55 -28.67
N ILE A 133 23.74 35.59 -29.61
CA ILE A 133 22.81 34.46 -29.65
C ILE A 133 23.57 33.21 -29.25
N HIS A 134 23.11 32.55 -28.18
CA HIS A 134 23.68 31.30 -27.71
C HIS A 134 22.72 30.15 -28.01
N PHE A 135 23.22 29.17 -28.75
CA PHE A 135 22.53 27.91 -28.99
C PHE A 135 23.05 26.83 -28.06
N ASN A 136 22.15 26.02 -27.52
CA ASN A 136 22.50 24.90 -26.66
C ASN A 136 23.15 23.79 -27.48
N GLU A 137 24.26 23.24 -26.98
CA GLU A 137 24.90 22.08 -27.60
C GLU A 137 24.00 20.83 -27.51
N VAL A 138 23.96 20.07 -28.59
CA VAL A 138 23.22 18.80 -28.64
C VAL A 138 24.01 17.75 -27.85
N THR A 139 23.42 17.23 -26.77
CA THR A 139 24.06 16.18 -25.97
C THR A 139 23.70 14.79 -26.50
N GLU A 140 24.50 13.77 -26.17
CA GLU A 140 24.20 12.37 -26.54
C GLU A 140 22.80 11.94 -26.09
N SER A 141 22.39 12.38 -24.89
CA SER A 141 21.05 12.12 -24.35
C SER A 141 19.92 12.78 -25.14
N ASP A 142 20.18 13.83 -25.92
CA ASP A 142 19.19 14.44 -26.80
C ASP A 142 18.97 13.60 -28.08
N ILE A 143 19.96 12.80 -28.48
CA ILE A 143 19.94 11.96 -29.68
C ILE A 143 19.49 10.54 -29.34
N PHE A 144 20.06 9.94 -28.30
CA PHE A 144 19.87 8.54 -27.93
C PHE A 144 18.90 8.33 -26.76
N GLY A 145 18.44 9.42 -26.14
CA GLY A 145 17.66 9.38 -24.90
C GLY A 145 18.56 9.21 -23.67
N SER A 146 17.98 9.41 -22.48
CA SER A 146 18.66 9.09 -21.22
C SER A 146 18.92 7.59 -21.16
N SER A 147 20.13 7.16 -21.50
CA SER A 147 20.58 5.77 -21.48
C SER A 147 20.54 5.16 -20.08
N LEU A 148 19.36 4.78 -19.59
CA LEU A 148 19.19 3.80 -18.54
C LEU A 148 19.07 2.42 -19.18
N TRP A 149 20.11 1.99 -19.89
CA TRP A 149 20.28 0.58 -20.22
C TRP A 149 20.53 -0.19 -18.91
N GLN A 150 19.44 -0.56 -18.26
CA GLN A 150 19.25 -1.89 -17.66
C GLN A 150 20.36 -2.40 -16.72
N LYS A 151 20.83 -1.60 -15.77
CA LYS A 151 21.63 -2.15 -14.65
C LYS A 151 20.80 -2.99 -13.66
N SER A 152 19.47 -2.90 -13.67
CA SER A 152 18.63 -3.68 -12.74
C SER A 152 18.49 -5.17 -13.08
N LYS A 153 18.86 -5.62 -14.30
CA LYS A 153 18.77 -7.05 -14.67
C LYS A 153 20.04 -7.86 -14.42
N LEU A 154 21.15 -7.25 -14.00
CA LEU A 154 22.40 -7.97 -13.72
C LEU A 154 22.62 -8.28 -12.22
N GLU A 155 21.92 -7.62 -11.30
CA GLU A 155 22.09 -7.88 -9.85
C GLU A 155 21.03 -8.82 -9.24
N GLN A 156 20.01 -9.23 -10.00
CA GLN A 156 18.99 -10.20 -9.57
C GLN A 156 19.22 -11.64 -10.08
N GLY A 157 20.46 -11.96 -10.46
CA GLY A 157 20.85 -13.27 -11.01
C GLY A 157 21.41 -14.30 -10.02
N ASP A 158 22.00 -13.90 -8.88
CA ASP A 158 22.97 -14.80 -8.21
C ASP A 158 22.73 -15.14 -6.73
N ILE A 159 21.57 -14.83 -6.14
CA ILE A 159 21.33 -15.15 -4.72
C ILE A 159 20.50 -16.44 -4.53
N LYS A 160 19.83 -16.97 -5.57
CA LYS A 160 18.95 -18.15 -5.42
C LYS A 160 19.65 -19.51 -5.54
N SER A 161 20.88 -19.57 -6.03
CA SER A 161 21.62 -20.82 -6.25
C SER A 161 22.43 -21.32 -5.04
N ALA A 162 22.61 -20.50 -4.00
CA ALA A 162 23.41 -20.88 -2.82
C ALA A 162 22.66 -21.68 -1.74
N ASN A 163 21.32 -21.59 -1.68
CA ASN A 163 20.55 -22.21 -0.58
C ASN A 163 20.07 -23.65 -0.82
N ILE A 164 20.19 -24.18 -2.06
CA ILE A 164 19.79 -25.57 -2.37
C ILE A 164 20.93 -26.56 -2.07
N THR A 165 22.20 -26.11 -2.12
CA THR A 165 23.36 -26.99 -1.97
C THR A 165 23.72 -27.29 -0.51
N GLN A 166 23.21 -26.51 0.46
CA GLN A 166 23.45 -26.75 1.89
C GLN A 166 22.47 -27.75 2.53
N LYS A 167 21.24 -27.90 2.02
CA LYS A 167 20.29 -28.91 2.54
C LYS A 167 20.71 -30.35 2.17
N SER A 168 21.26 -30.57 0.98
CA SER A 168 21.65 -31.92 0.52
C SER A 168 22.96 -32.47 1.12
N LYS A 169 23.76 -31.63 1.82
CA LYS A 169 24.95 -32.06 2.57
C LYS A 169 24.66 -32.41 4.03
N LYS A 170 23.60 -31.86 4.64
CA LYS A 170 23.21 -32.21 6.02
C LYS A 170 22.44 -33.54 6.10
N GLU A 171 21.73 -33.95 5.05
CA GLU A 171 20.99 -35.22 5.04
C GLU A 171 21.86 -36.46 4.73
N ARG A 172 23.04 -36.29 4.13
CA ARG A 172 23.95 -37.43 3.84
C ARG A 172 24.78 -37.92 5.03
N ASN A 173 24.74 -37.24 6.17
CA ASN A 173 25.51 -37.63 7.37
C ASN A 173 24.71 -38.45 8.39
N TYR A 174 23.46 -38.84 8.10
CA TYR A 174 22.65 -39.67 8.99
C TYR A 174 22.60 -41.17 8.64
N TYR A 175 23.30 -41.61 7.58
CA TYR A 175 23.33 -43.02 7.15
C TYR A 175 24.75 -43.57 6.96
N LYS A 176 25.66 -43.25 7.88
CA LYS A 176 26.91 -43.99 8.06
C LYS A 176 27.08 -44.36 9.53
N LEU A 177 26.39 -45.42 9.92
CA LEU A 177 26.74 -46.32 11.02
C LEU A 177 26.90 -47.71 10.42
#